data_AF-A0A956LCR3-F1
#
_entry.id   AF-A0A956LCR3-F1
#
_cell.length_a   1.000
_cell.length_b   1.000
_cell.length_c   1.000
_cell.angle_alpha   90.00
_cell.angle_beta   90.00
_cell.angle_gamma   90.00
#
_symmetry.space_group_name_H-M   'P 1'
#
loop_
_entity.id
_entity.type
_entity.pdbx_description
1 polymer ?
#
loop_
_entity_poly.entity_id
_entity_poly.type
_entity_poly.pdbx_seq_one_letter_code
_entity_poly.pdbx_strand_id
1 'polypeptide(L)'
;MQLDDSAVGARLDRALVEALAARGEPCTRSQLARAFAAKLVTIDGVAMKPSRVVEHPVEVRLVRVAAAPLHAEPEALPLTVVFEDDDLLVVDKPAGMVVHAGPGHARGTLVNAVLHHLGARADELPVMPGNDATRPGIVHRIDKDTSGLLVIAKHERAQEGLASQFREHSIQRAYLGVVCGAPGWTTKSVTTLHGRDPHDRRRFSPEVPRGRRAVTHAALERALVDAALLRFRLETGRTHQIRMHARYLGHPLVGDALYGPRAGSAFVRAAAREFGRHALHAATLGFRHPISAGALEFHSPLPLEMTRLVAALEPS
;
A
#
# COMPACT_ATOMS: atom_id res chain seq x y z
N MET A 1 11.88 34.58 -8.57
CA MET A 1 12.77 33.76 -9.44
C MET A 1 12.57 34.21 -10.87
N GLN A 2 13.64 34.34 -11.63
CA GLN A 2 13.57 34.77 -13.02
C GLN A 2 13.23 33.58 -13.92
N LEU A 3 12.25 33.76 -14.80
CA LEU A 3 12.05 32.93 -15.99
C LEU A 3 12.68 33.68 -17.18
N ASP A 4 13.55 33.01 -17.92
CA ASP A 4 14.29 33.57 -19.05
C ASP A 4 13.61 33.25 -20.40
N ASP A 5 14.27 33.58 -21.51
CA ASP A 5 13.73 33.37 -22.86
C ASP A 5 13.39 31.90 -23.15
N SER A 6 14.03 30.95 -22.47
CA SER A 6 13.74 29.52 -22.65
C SER A 6 12.33 29.13 -22.17
N ALA A 7 11.73 29.94 -21.29
CA ALA A 7 10.38 29.74 -20.78
C ALA A 7 9.30 30.37 -21.67
N VAL A 8 9.65 31.23 -22.63
CA VAL A 8 8.69 31.96 -23.46
C VAL A 8 7.90 30.98 -24.33
N GLY A 9 6.58 31.18 -24.41
CA GLY A 9 5.64 30.30 -25.10
C GLY A 9 5.22 29.07 -24.29
N ALA A 10 5.88 28.76 -23.17
CA ALA A 10 5.43 27.71 -22.27
C ALA A 10 4.31 28.19 -21.34
N ARG A 11 3.49 27.25 -20.87
CA ARG A 11 2.60 27.49 -19.73
C ARG A 11 3.43 27.72 -18.47
N LEU A 12 3.03 28.69 -17.66
CA LEU A 12 3.70 29.12 -16.45
C LEU A 12 3.91 27.97 -15.46
N ASP A 13 2.94 27.06 -15.34
CA ASP A 13 3.08 25.87 -14.49
C ASP A 13 4.19 24.92 -14.95
N ARG A 14 4.37 24.74 -16.26
CA ARG A 14 5.44 23.93 -16.84
C ARG A 14 6.79 24.61 -16.72
N ALA A 15 6.85 25.90 -17.08
CA ALA A 15 8.08 26.69 -17.00
C ALA A 15 8.65 26.71 -15.57
N LEU A 16 7.80 26.86 -14.56
CA LEU A 16 8.22 26.81 -13.16
C LEU A 16 8.76 25.44 -12.74
N VAL A 17 8.18 24.33 -13.21
CA VAL A 17 8.70 22.98 -12.91
C VAL A 17 10.10 22.79 -13.48
N GLU A 18 10.30 23.19 -14.74
CA GLU A 18 11.58 23.07 -15.44
C GLU A 18 12.65 23.97 -14.79
N ALA A 19 12.31 25.24 -14.52
CA ALA A 19 13.23 26.20 -13.90
C ALA A 19 13.60 25.82 -12.46
N LEU A 20 12.67 25.29 -11.66
CA LEU A 20 12.94 24.81 -10.31
C LEU A 20 13.84 23.55 -10.31
N ALA A 21 13.62 22.63 -11.26
CA ALA A 21 14.46 21.46 -11.41
C ALA A 21 15.90 21.84 -11.81
N ALA A 22 16.07 22.78 -12.73
CA ALA A 22 17.39 23.29 -13.14
C ALA A 22 18.18 23.94 -11.98
N ARG A 23 17.48 24.48 -10.99
CA ARG A 23 18.06 25.11 -9.79
C ARG A 23 18.33 24.13 -8.64
N GLY A 24 18.10 22.83 -8.84
CA GLY A 24 18.26 21.82 -7.78
C GLY A 24 17.14 21.83 -6.73
N GLU A 25 16.02 22.51 -7.00
CA GLU A 25 14.87 22.61 -6.10
C GLU A 25 13.61 21.96 -6.72
N PRO A 26 13.64 20.67 -7.13
CA PRO A 26 12.56 20.07 -7.89
C PRO A 26 11.22 20.15 -7.14
N CYS A 27 10.16 20.44 -7.90
CA CYS A 27 8.79 20.57 -7.40
C CYS A 27 7.86 19.70 -8.23
N THR A 28 6.95 18.97 -7.57
CA THR A 28 5.92 18.21 -8.25
C THR A 28 4.83 19.12 -8.81
N ARG A 29 4.18 18.72 -9.91
CA ARG A 29 3.02 19.44 -10.46
C ARG A 29 1.91 19.64 -9.42
N SER A 30 1.71 18.67 -8.53
CA SER A 30 0.73 18.75 -7.45
C SER A 30 1.09 19.80 -6.39
N GLN A 31 2.37 19.95 -6.04
CA GLN A 31 2.83 21.03 -5.16
C GLN A 31 2.60 22.40 -5.80
N LEU A 32 2.95 22.55 -7.09
CA LEU A 32 2.75 23.81 -7.81
C LEU A 32 1.26 24.16 -7.98
N ALA A 33 0.42 23.17 -8.28
CA ALA A 33 -1.03 23.36 -8.38
C ALA A 33 -1.64 23.88 -7.06
N ARG A 34 -1.17 23.38 -5.90
CA ARG A 34 -1.57 23.92 -4.59
C ARG A 34 -1.11 25.36 -4.39
N ALA A 35 0.11 25.71 -4.80
CA ALA A 35 0.61 27.07 -4.71
C ALA A 35 -0.23 28.04 -5.57
N PHE A 36 -0.60 27.64 -6.79
CA PHE A 36 -1.53 28.41 -7.62
C PHE A 36 -2.91 28.57 -6.99
N ALA A 37 -3.50 27.48 -6.47
CA ALA A 37 -4.79 27.52 -5.80
C ALA A 37 -4.79 28.45 -4.56
N ALA A 38 -3.68 28.45 -3.82
CA ALA A 38 -3.46 29.33 -2.67
C ALA A 38 -3.04 30.76 -3.04
N LYS A 39 -3.00 31.13 -4.33
CA LYS A 39 -2.57 32.45 -4.84
C LYS A 39 -1.14 32.83 -4.44
N LEU A 40 -0.27 31.83 -4.30
CA LEU A 40 1.13 31.98 -3.87
C LEU A 40 2.12 32.11 -5.04
N VAL A 41 1.62 32.07 -6.27
CA VAL A 41 2.39 32.35 -7.49
C VAL A 41 1.95 33.70 -8.01
N THR A 42 2.84 34.69 -7.93
CA THR A 42 2.55 36.07 -8.31
C THR A 42 3.58 36.64 -9.28
N ILE A 43 3.13 37.48 -10.20
CA ILE A 43 3.96 38.36 -11.02
C ILE A 43 3.54 39.78 -10.66
N ASP A 44 4.48 40.63 -10.25
CA ASP A 44 4.23 42.01 -9.79
C ASP A 44 3.13 42.10 -8.72
N GLY A 45 3.11 41.12 -7.80
CA GLY A 45 2.12 41.04 -6.72
C GLY A 45 0.74 40.51 -7.14
N VAL A 46 0.49 40.28 -8.43
CA VAL A 46 -0.79 39.75 -8.94
C VAL A 46 -0.75 38.23 -9.01
N ALA A 47 -1.77 37.56 -8.46
CA ALA A 47 -1.88 36.10 -8.48
C ALA A 47 -2.14 35.54 -9.88
N MET A 48 -1.37 34.53 -10.26
CA MET A 48 -1.38 33.99 -11.62
C MET A 48 -2.20 32.71 -11.75
N LYS A 49 -2.69 32.45 -12.97
CA LYS A 49 -3.28 31.14 -13.33
C LYS A 49 -2.16 30.20 -13.82
N PRO A 50 -2.24 28.89 -13.53
CA PRO A 50 -1.24 27.91 -13.98
C PRO A 50 -1.14 27.83 -15.51
N SER A 51 -2.26 28.07 -16.21
CA SER A 51 -2.36 28.03 -17.67
C SER A 51 -1.89 29.30 -18.36
N ARG A 52 -1.46 30.35 -17.62
CA ARG A 52 -0.93 31.57 -18.24
C ARG A 52 0.29 31.21 -19.09
N VAL A 53 0.40 31.76 -20.30
CA VAL A 53 1.59 31.61 -21.13
C VAL A 53 2.62 32.66 -20.72
N VAL A 54 3.88 32.27 -20.65
CA VAL A 54 5.00 33.20 -20.43
C VAL A 54 5.27 33.91 -21.77
N GLU A 55 5.01 35.21 -21.84
CA GLU A 55 5.10 36.00 -23.08
C GLU A 55 6.47 36.64 -23.27
N HIS A 56 7.17 36.91 -22.18
CA HIS A 56 8.51 37.50 -22.13
C HIS A 56 9.21 37.05 -20.84
N PRO A 57 10.54 37.21 -20.72
CA PRO A 57 11.25 37.01 -19.47
C PRO A 57 10.58 37.78 -18.34
N VAL A 58 10.37 37.11 -17.21
CA VAL A 58 9.55 37.67 -16.12
C VAL A 58 10.01 37.17 -14.77
N GLU A 59 9.97 38.05 -13.78
CA GLU A 59 10.18 37.65 -12.40
C GLU A 59 8.89 37.07 -11.82
N VAL A 60 8.97 35.82 -11.37
CA VAL A 60 7.86 35.14 -10.70
C VAL A 60 8.21 34.96 -9.23
N ARG A 61 7.35 35.49 -8.35
CA ARG A 61 7.41 35.19 -6.93
C ARG A 61 6.56 33.96 -6.65
N LEU A 62 7.22 32.88 -6.24
CA LEU A 62 6.59 31.65 -5.77
C LEU A 62 6.85 31.52 -4.27
N VAL A 63 5.80 31.61 -3.46
CA VAL A 63 5.89 31.25 -2.04
C VAL A 63 5.61 29.75 -1.92
N ARG A 64 6.63 28.99 -1.56
CA ARG A 64 6.49 27.58 -1.23
C ARG A 64 5.95 27.49 0.19
N VAL A 65 4.64 27.26 0.34
CA VAL A 65 4.15 26.73 1.61
C VAL A 65 4.60 25.28 1.67
N ALA A 66 5.56 24.99 2.55
CA ALA A 66 5.76 23.63 2.99
C ALA A 66 4.39 23.13 3.45
N ALA A 67 3.84 22.13 2.78
CA ALA A 67 2.67 21.48 3.33
C ALA A 67 3.09 21.05 4.74
N ALA A 68 2.33 21.48 5.77
CA ALA A 68 2.48 20.89 7.08
C ALA A 68 2.50 19.37 6.85
N PRO A 69 3.53 18.65 7.36
CA PRO A 69 3.59 17.23 7.09
C PRO A 69 2.25 16.65 7.57
N LEU A 70 1.63 15.78 6.75
CA LEU A 70 0.52 14.98 7.27
C LEU A 70 1.13 14.11 8.36
N HIS A 71 1.04 14.56 9.60
CA HIS A 71 1.33 13.75 10.75
C HIS A 71 0.05 13.00 11.08
N ALA A 72 0.15 11.69 11.22
CA ALA A 72 -0.93 10.94 11.80
C ALA A 72 -1.09 11.37 13.26
N GLU A 73 -2.29 11.73 13.66
CA GLU A 73 -2.60 12.03 15.06
C GLU A 73 -3.17 10.78 15.75
N PRO A 74 -2.92 10.57 17.05
CA PRO A 74 -3.54 9.48 17.80
C PRO A 74 -5.07 9.49 17.71
N GLU A 75 -5.68 8.34 17.44
CA GLU A 75 -7.13 8.18 17.47
C GLU A 75 -7.54 6.90 18.20
N ALA A 76 -8.54 7.00 19.07
CA ALA A 76 -9.13 5.88 19.79
C ALA A 76 -9.95 5.00 18.85
N LEU A 77 -9.27 4.12 18.12
CA LEU A 77 -9.86 3.15 17.19
C LEU A 77 -9.62 1.73 17.72
N PRO A 78 -10.52 0.76 17.44
CA PRO A 78 -10.30 -0.63 17.80
C PRO A 78 -9.00 -1.17 17.20
N LEU A 79 -8.15 -1.77 18.04
CA LEU A 79 -6.88 -2.38 17.67
C LEU A 79 -6.78 -3.75 18.33
N THR A 80 -6.65 -4.80 17.52
CA THR A 80 -6.39 -6.15 18.02
C THR A 80 -4.88 -6.34 18.14
N VAL A 81 -4.37 -6.33 19.37
CA VAL A 81 -2.96 -6.60 19.67
C VAL A 81 -2.76 -8.10 19.82
N VAL A 82 -1.85 -8.66 19.02
CA VAL A 82 -1.47 -10.07 19.02
C VAL A 82 -0.23 -10.31 19.87
N PHE A 83 0.70 -9.36 19.84
CA PHE A 83 1.93 -9.40 20.63
C PHE A 83 2.45 -7.98 20.84
N GLU A 84 3.02 -7.75 22.02
CA GLU A 84 3.64 -6.47 22.35
C GLU A 84 4.76 -6.68 23.37
N ASP A 85 5.91 -6.07 23.09
CA ASP A 85 7.04 -5.91 24.01
C ASP A 85 7.62 -4.48 23.90
N ASP A 86 8.81 -4.24 24.44
CA ASP A 86 9.44 -2.91 24.42
C ASP A 86 9.85 -2.46 23.00
N ASP A 87 10.07 -3.41 22.09
CA ASP A 87 10.67 -3.16 20.78
C ASP A 87 9.63 -3.19 19.64
N LEU A 88 8.57 -4.00 19.81
CA LEU A 88 7.63 -4.42 18.77
C LEU A 88 6.18 -4.36 19.21
N LEU A 89 5.31 -4.18 18.20
CA LEU A 89 3.88 -4.38 18.30
C LEU A 89 3.40 -5.17 17.08
N VAL A 90 2.74 -6.31 17.30
CA VAL A 90 2.08 -7.11 16.25
C VAL A 90 0.58 -6.99 16.43
N VAL A 91 -0.09 -6.64 15.34
CA VAL A 91 -1.53 -6.35 15.32
C VAL A 91 -2.22 -7.16 14.24
N ASP A 92 -3.48 -7.52 14.48
CA ASP A 92 -4.37 -8.06 13.46
C ASP A 92 -5.27 -6.92 12.93
N LYS A 93 -4.96 -6.45 11.71
CA LYS A 93 -5.68 -5.33 11.11
C LYS A 93 -7.01 -5.83 10.50
N PRO A 94 -8.16 -5.22 10.83
CA PRO A 94 -9.41 -5.55 10.16
C PRO A 94 -9.39 -5.14 8.68
N ALA A 95 -10.22 -5.78 7.87
CA ALA A 95 -10.46 -5.32 6.50
C ALA A 95 -11.19 -3.96 6.51
N GLY A 96 -11.00 -3.14 5.48
CA GLY A 96 -11.59 -1.80 5.37
C GLY A 96 -10.73 -0.68 5.99
N MET A 97 -9.78 -1.02 6.87
CA MET A 97 -8.86 -0.07 7.48
C MET A 97 -7.61 0.14 6.60
N VAL A 98 -7.28 1.40 6.30
CA VAL A 98 -6.02 1.76 5.62
C VAL A 98 -4.88 1.75 6.63
N VAL A 99 -3.67 1.34 6.21
CA VAL A 99 -2.52 1.25 7.12
C VAL A 99 -2.02 2.64 7.58
N HIS A 100 -1.86 3.60 6.66
CA HIS A 100 -1.30 4.92 6.93
C HIS A 100 -2.07 6.00 6.17
N ALA A 101 -1.92 7.25 6.62
CA ALA A 101 -2.59 8.39 6.00
C ALA A 101 -2.19 8.57 4.53
N GLY A 102 -3.13 9.02 3.70
CA GLY A 102 -2.90 9.23 2.27
C GLY A 102 -4.06 9.99 1.62
N PRO A 103 -4.02 10.19 0.29
CA PRO A 103 -5.11 10.86 -0.43
C PRO A 103 -6.47 10.21 -0.14
N GLY A 104 -7.42 10.99 0.39
CA GLY A 104 -8.75 10.53 0.77
C GLY A 104 -8.87 9.86 2.16
N HIS A 105 -7.75 9.65 2.86
CA HIS A 105 -7.70 9.02 4.18
C HIS A 105 -6.66 9.71 5.06
N ALA A 106 -6.99 10.88 5.60
CA ALA A 106 -6.09 11.61 6.51
C ALA A 106 -6.08 11.04 7.94
N ARG A 107 -7.17 10.37 8.32
CA ARG A 107 -7.52 9.88 9.65
C ARG A 107 -8.20 8.51 9.54
N GLY A 108 -8.45 7.82 10.65
CA GLY A 108 -9.09 6.50 10.65
C GLY A 108 -8.19 5.36 10.16
N THR A 109 -6.87 5.50 10.30
CA THR A 109 -5.88 4.51 9.82
C THR A 109 -5.29 3.69 10.95
N LEU A 110 -4.64 2.57 10.60
CA LEU A 110 -3.95 1.72 11.58
C LEU A 110 -2.89 2.51 12.36
N VAL A 111 -2.13 3.38 11.69
CA VAL A 111 -1.16 4.26 12.35
C VAL A 111 -1.84 5.12 13.42
N ASN A 112 -3.02 5.70 13.15
CA ASN A 112 -3.74 6.51 14.15
C ASN A 112 -4.08 5.67 15.39
N ALA A 113 -4.55 4.44 15.19
CA ALA A 113 -4.87 3.49 16.27
C ALA A 113 -3.64 3.09 17.08
N VAL A 114 -2.53 2.81 16.40
CA VAL A 114 -1.25 2.43 17.01
C VAL A 114 -0.68 3.57 17.86
N LEU A 115 -0.69 4.81 17.35
CA LEU A 115 -0.21 5.96 18.10
C LEU A 115 -1.02 6.19 19.38
N HIS A 116 -2.35 6.01 19.31
CA HIS A 116 -3.20 6.07 20.50
C HIS A 116 -2.92 4.95 21.49
N HIS A 117 -2.79 3.71 21.01
CA HIS A 117 -2.47 2.55 21.86
C HIS A 117 -1.14 2.73 22.61
N LEU A 118 -0.13 3.27 21.94
CA LEU A 118 1.20 3.49 22.53
C LEU A 118 1.29 4.80 23.35
N GLY A 119 0.26 5.65 23.32
CA GLY A 119 0.32 6.98 23.94
C GLY A 119 1.39 7.89 23.32
N ALA A 120 1.74 7.67 22.06
CA ALA A 120 2.87 8.30 21.38
C ALA A 120 2.43 9.27 20.28
N ARG A 121 3.25 10.28 20.00
CA ARG A 121 3.08 11.14 18.80
C ARG A 121 3.82 10.54 17.60
N ALA A 122 3.44 10.96 16.40
CA ALA A 122 4.02 10.42 15.17
C ALA A 122 5.53 10.63 15.04
N ASP A 123 6.08 11.69 15.64
CA ASP A 123 7.51 12.03 15.67
C ASP A 123 8.31 11.19 16.69
N GLU A 124 7.64 10.45 17.57
CA GLU A 124 8.29 9.59 18.58
C GLU A 124 8.54 8.16 18.07
N LEU A 125 7.93 7.78 16.95
CA LEU A 125 8.12 6.50 16.30
C LEU A 125 9.04 6.65 15.08
N PRO A 126 9.84 5.61 14.74
CA PRO A 126 10.83 5.71 13.67
C PRO A 126 10.15 5.72 12.29
N VAL A 127 10.71 6.46 11.33
CA VAL A 127 10.23 6.46 9.93
C VAL A 127 11.34 5.95 9.02
N MET A 128 11.06 4.87 8.26
CA MET A 128 12.06 4.30 7.36
C MET A 128 12.55 5.31 6.32
N PRO A 129 13.85 5.28 5.95
CA PRO A 129 14.34 6.06 4.81
C PRO A 129 13.53 5.79 3.54
N GLY A 130 13.01 6.87 2.93
CA GLY A 130 12.16 6.80 1.74
C GLY A 130 10.66 6.65 2.01
N ASN A 131 10.24 6.49 3.27
CA ASN A 131 8.87 6.74 3.70
C ASN A 131 8.69 8.23 4.07
N ASP A 132 7.44 8.68 4.10
CA ASP A 132 7.08 10.00 4.64
C ASP A 132 6.61 9.87 6.11
N ALA A 133 6.40 11.02 6.75
CA ALA A 133 5.95 11.12 8.14
C ALA A 133 4.56 10.51 8.43
N THR A 134 3.84 10.00 7.41
CA THR A 134 2.56 9.30 7.60
C THR A 134 2.74 7.84 8.04
N ARG A 135 3.98 7.32 8.01
CA ARG A 135 4.30 5.90 8.21
C ARG A 135 5.21 5.61 9.42
N PRO A 136 5.00 6.24 10.59
CA PRO A 136 5.79 5.93 11.78
C PRO A 136 5.63 4.45 12.16
N GLY A 137 6.74 3.79 12.48
CA GLY A 137 6.82 2.38 12.87
C GLY A 137 6.51 1.37 11.75
N ILE A 138 6.05 1.80 10.57
CA ILE A 138 5.61 0.91 9.49
C ILE A 138 6.81 0.40 8.66
N VAL A 139 7.05 -0.91 8.73
CA VAL A 139 8.06 -1.61 7.90
C VAL A 139 7.45 -2.38 6.72
N HIS A 140 6.15 -2.70 6.80
CA HIS A 140 5.40 -3.35 5.72
C HIS A 140 3.92 -2.99 5.78
N ARG A 141 3.18 -3.32 4.73
CA ARG A 141 1.76 -2.99 4.63
C ARG A 141 0.97 -4.06 3.89
N ILE A 142 -0.31 -4.13 4.20
CA ILE A 142 -1.32 -4.84 3.43
C ILE A 142 -2.34 -3.84 2.84
N ASP A 143 -3.11 -4.28 1.86
CA ASP A 143 -4.14 -3.44 1.21
C ASP A 143 -5.27 -3.10 2.21
N LYS A 144 -6.03 -2.04 1.92
CA LYS A 144 -7.16 -1.58 2.76
C LYS A 144 -8.10 -2.74 3.13
N ASP A 145 -8.54 -3.48 2.13
CA ASP A 145 -9.51 -4.56 2.30
C ASP A 145 -8.87 -5.94 2.49
N THR A 146 -7.56 -6.00 2.75
CA THR A 146 -6.89 -7.20 3.26
C THR A 146 -6.84 -7.11 4.78
N SER A 147 -7.28 -8.16 5.47
CA SER A 147 -7.15 -8.29 6.94
C SER A 147 -5.88 -9.07 7.32
N GLY A 148 -5.51 -9.07 8.59
CA GLY A 148 -4.46 -9.94 9.13
C GLY A 148 -3.25 -9.20 9.69
N LEU A 149 -2.21 -9.98 9.94
CA LEU A 149 -1.04 -9.61 10.75
C LEU A 149 -0.17 -8.52 10.12
N LEU A 150 0.19 -7.54 10.93
CA LEU A 150 1.22 -6.53 10.67
C LEU A 150 2.13 -6.40 11.89
N VAL A 151 3.40 -6.05 11.65
CA VAL A 151 4.37 -5.75 12.71
C VAL A 151 4.76 -4.28 12.59
N ILE A 152 4.84 -3.63 13.75
CA ILE A 152 5.19 -2.23 13.95
C ILE A 152 6.47 -2.21 14.78
N ALA A 153 7.45 -1.41 14.35
CA ALA A 153 8.65 -1.13 15.14
C ALA A 153 8.40 0.08 16.06
N LYS A 154 8.76 -0.04 17.35
CA LYS A 154 8.59 1.05 18.33
C LYS A 154 9.75 2.05 18.32
N HIS A 155 10.93 1.66 17.87
CA HIS A 155 12.13 2.51 17.79
C HIS A 155 13.05 2.13 16.61
N GLU A 156 14.04 2.98 16.32
CA GLU A 156 14.88 2.90 15.11
C GLU A 156 15.60 1.55 14.96
N ARG A 157 16.25 1.06 16.02
CA ARG A 157 16.96 -0.23 15.97
C ARG A 157 16.05 -1.41 15.60
N ALA A 158 14.82 -1.45 16.13
CA ALA A 158 13.84 -2.47 15.77
C ALA A 158 13.38 -2.31 14.30
N GLN A 159 13.18 -1.07 13.85
CA GLN A 159 12.80 -0.78 12.47
C GLN A 159 13.87 -1.20 11.47
N GLU A 160 15.14 -0.89 11.74
CA GLU A 160 16.28 -1.28 10.91
C GLU A 160 16.44 -2.79 10.83
N GLY A 161 16.34 -3.49 11.97
CA GLY A 161 16.43 -4.95 12.03
C GLY A 161 15.32 -5.64 11.26
N LEU A 162 14.07 -5.17 11.38
CA LEU A 162 12.96 -5.67 10.56
C LEU A 162 13.15 -5.33 9.08
N ALA A 163 13.59 -4.11 8.75
CA ALA A 163 13.81 -3.68 7.38
C ALA A 163 14.91 -4.48 6.67
N SER A 164 15.98 -4.87 7.36
CA SER A 164 17.00 -5.82 6.86
C SER A 164 16.35 -7.15 6.51
N GLN A 165 15.57 -7.75 7.42
CA GLN A 165 14.91 -9.03 7.17
C GLN A 165 13.90 -8.97 6.00
N PHE A 166 13.18 -7.84 5.84
CA PHE A 166 12.32 -7.63 4.68
C PHE A 166 13.10 -7.54 3.35
N ARG A 167 14.26 -6.87 3.36
CA ARG A 167 15.15 -6.75 2.20
C ARG A 167 15.77 -8.10 1.82
N GLU A 168 16.18 -8.88 2.80
CA GLU A 168 16.77 -10.21 2.65
C GLU A 168 15.74 -11.30 2.34
N HIS A 169 14.44 -10.99 2.46
CA HIS A 169 13.33 -11.93 2.27
C HIS A 169 13.36 -13.10 3.27
N SER A 170 13.93 -12.88 4.46
CA SER A 170 13.98 -13.88 5.54
C SER A 170 12.70 -13.93 6.39
N ILE A 171 11.82 -12.93 6.27
CA ILE A 171 10.51 -12.90 6.94
C ILE A 171 9.51 -13.83 6.25
N GLN A 172 8.96 -14.74 7.04
CA GLN A 172 7.86 -15.60 6.65
C GLN A 172 6.55 -14.80 6.64
N ARG A 173 5.91 -14.75 5.47
CA ARG A 173 4.56 -14.19 5.31
C ARG A 173 3.71 -15.18 4.53
N ALA A 174 2.67 -15.69 5.18
CA ALA A 174 1.68 -16.52 4.52
C ALA A 174 0.29 -15.87 4.61
N TYR A 175 -0.43 -15.92 3.49
CA TYR A 175 -1.77 -15.41 3.36
C TYR A 175 -2.70 -16.55 3.00
N LEU A 176 -3.92 -16.51 3.50
CA LEU A 176 -5.01 -17.36 3.02
C LEU A 176 -5.87 -16.53 2.09
N GLY A 177 -6.20 -17.09 0.92
CA GLY A 177 -7.12 -16.43 0.00
C GLY A 177 -8.02 -17.41 -0.73
N VAL A 178 -9.28 -17.01 -0.93
CA VAL A 178 -10.24 -17.78 -1.71
C VAL A 178 -10.17 -17.32 -3.16
N VAL A 179 -9.91 -18.23 -4.08
CA VAL A 179 -9.81 -17.95 -5.53
C VAL A 179 -10.96 -18.54 -6.31
N CYS A 180 -11.28 -17.93 -7.45
CA CYS A 180 -12.24 -18.47 -8.41
C CYS A 180 -11.64 -19.65 -9.19
N GLY A 181 -12.45 -20.69 -9.36
CA GLY A 181 -12.05 -21.95 -9.98
C GLY A 181 -11.17 -22.81 -9.08
N ALA A 182 -11.06 -24.09 -9.42
CA ALA A 182 -10.13 -25.01 -8.79
C ALA A 182 -8.84 -25.10 -9.63
N PRO A 183 -7.66 -24.80 -9.07
CA PRO A 183 -6.41 -25.01 -9.79
C PRO A 183 -6.16 -26.49 -10.06
N GLY A 184 -5.66 -26.81 -11.27
CA GLY A 184 -5.22 -28.17 -11.62
C GLY A 184 -3.88 -28.59 -10.98
N TRP A 185 -3.43 -27.88 -9.94
CA TRP A 185 -2.17 -28.09 -9.25
C TRP A 185 -2.37 -27.96 -7.74
N THR A 186 -1.55 -28.68 -6.96
CA THR A 186 -1.52 -28.57 -5.50
C THR A 186 -0.53 -27.52 -5.03
N THR A 187 0.55 -27.27 -5.79
CA THR A 187 1.49 -26.17 -5.54
C THR A 187 1.90 -25.50 -6.85
N LYS A 188 2.16 -24.19 -6.79
CA LYS A 188 2.67 -23.41 -7.92
C LYS A 188 3.50 -22.24 -7.44
N SER A 189 4.70 -22.08 -8.01
CA SER A 189 5.51 -20.88 -7.80
C SER A 189 5.47 -20.02 -9.05
N VAL A 190 5.40 -18.70 -8.86
CA VAL A 190 5.40 -17.73 -9.96
C VAL A 190 6.39 -16.60 -9.67
N THR A 191 7.21 -16.32 -10.68
CA THR A 191 8.16 -15.22 -10.71
C THR A 191 7.86 -14.36 -11.92
N THR A 192 7.47 -13.11 -11.72
CA THR A 192 7.22 -12.15 -12.80
C THR A 192 7.83 -10.80 -12.52
N LEU A 193 7.74 -9.91 -13.51
CA LEU A 193 7.84 -8.48 -13.27
C LEU A 193 6.59 -7.96 -12.54
N HIS A 194 6.71 -6.77 -11.96
CA HIS A 194 5.64 -6.04 -11.32
C HIS A 194 5.78 -4.58 -11.71
N GLY A 195 4.90 -4.13 -12.60
CA GLY A 195 4.83 -2.75 -13.05
C GLY A 195 3.39 -2.29 -13.13
N ARG A 196 3.19 -0.98 -13.36
CA ARG A 196 1.85 -0.42 -13.56
C ARG A 196 1.25 -0.99 -14.84
N ASP A 197 -0.01 -1.42 -14.75
CA ASP A 197 -0.76 -1.87 -15.93
C ASP A 197 -0.96 -0.67 -16.88
N PRO A 198 -0.59 -0.79 -18.17
CA PRO A 198 -0.69 0.30 -19.13
C PRO A 198 -2.13 0.68 -19.47
N HIS A 199 -3.10 -0.23 -19.28
CA HIS A 199 -4.51 -0.02 -19.61
C HIS A 199 -5.35 0.41 -18.41
N ASP A 200 -4.95 0.06 -17.18
CA ASP A 200 -5.61 0.52 -15.95
C ASP A 200 -4.58 0.89 -14.87
N ARG A 201 -4.36 2.19 -14.67
CA ARG A 201 -3.36 2.71 -13.71
C ARG A 201 -3.59 2.28 -12.26
N ARG A 202 -4.79 1.82 -11.91
CA ARG A 202 -5.10 1.28 -10.57
C ARG A 202 -4.51 -0.13 -10.38
N ARG A 203 -4.24 -0.84 -11.47
CA ARG A 203 -3.68 -2.20 -11.47
C ARG A 203 -2.17 -2.21 -11.62
N PHE A 204 -1.65 -3.40 -11.34
CA PHE A 204 -0.30 -3.84 -11.65
C PHE A 204 -0.38 -5.04 -12.57
N SER A 205 0.60 -5.18 -13.45
CA SER A 205 0.68 -6.25 -14.43
C SER A 205 2.07 -6.91 -14.39
N PRO A 206 2.13 -8.24 -14.63
CA PRO A 206 3.39 -8.92 -14.92
C PRO A 206 3.90 -8.66 -16.34
N GLU A 207 3.00 -8.27 -17.25
CA GLU A 207 3.27 -8.02 -18.67
C GLU A 207 3.67 -6.56 -18.88
N VAL A 208 4.86 -6.22 -18.39
CA VAL A 208 5.44 -4.88 -18.51
C VAL A 208 6.86 -4.97 -19.06
N PRO A 209 7.31 -3.99 -19.87
CA PRO A 209 8.67 -4.01 -20.41
C PRO A 209 9.74 -3.79 -19.33
N ARG A 210 9.37 -3.11 -18.23
CA ARG A 210 10.22 -2.88 -17.05
C ARG A 210 9.37 -2.93 -15.80
N GLY A 211 9.88 -3.55 -14.76
CA GLY A 211 9.19 -3.70 -13.48
C GLY A 211 10.12 -4.24 -12.40
N ARG A 212 9.60 -4.35 -11.18
CA ARG A 212 10.33 -4.98 -10.07
C ARG A 212 10.05 -6.47 -10.03
N ARG A 213 11.02 -7.29 -9.60
CA ARG A 213 10.77 -8.72 -9.36
C ARG A 213 9.67 -8.90 -8.32
N ALA A 214 8.74 -9.81 -8.61
CA ALA A 214 7.71 -10.28 -7.70
C ALA A 214 7.68 -11.82 -7.69
N VAL A 215 7.70 -12.42 -6.49
CA VAL A 215 7.66 -13.88 -6.31
C VAL A 215 6.64 -14.30 -5.26
N THR A 216 5.81 -15.26 -5.64
CA THR A 216 4.76 -15.85 -4.82
C THR A 216 4.73 -17.37 -5.01
N HIS A 217 4.61 -18.09 -3.90
CA HIS A 217 4.34 -19.53 -3.89
C HIS A 217 2.91 -19.75 -3.41
N ALA A 218 2.11 -20.43 -4.21
CA ALA A 218 0.75 -20.81 -3.89
C ALA A 218 0.68 -22.31 -3.60
N ALA A 219 -0.09 -22.70 -2.59
CA ALA A 219 -0.41 -24.08 -2.26
C ALA A 219 -1.92 -24.21 -2.04
N LEU A 220 -2.51 -25.31 -2.52
CA LEU A 220 -3.90 -25.66 -2.30
C LEU A 220 -4.09 -26.14 -0.86
N GLU A 221 -4.93 -25.44 -0.11
CA GLU A 221 -5.31 -25.83 1.26
C GLU A 221 -6.62 -26.61 1.26
N ARG A 222 -7.59 -26.18 0.43
CA ARG A 222 -8.91 -26.81 0.34
C ARG A 222 -9.53 -26.58 -1.03
N ALA A 223 -10.05 -27.64 -1.64
CA ALA A 223 -10.92 -27.52 -2.81
C ALA A 223 -12.33 -27.10 -2.38
N LEU A 224 -12.94 -26.20 -3.14
CA LEU A 224 -14.29 -25.67 -2.90
C LEU A 224 -15.11 -25.80 -4.19
N VAL A 225 -16.43 -25.61 -4.12
CA VAL A 225 -17.32 -25.62 -5.30
C VAL A 225 -16.99 -24.43 -6.19
N ASP A 226 -16.50 -24.70 -7.40
CA ASP A 226 -16.04 -23.69 -8.37
C ASP A 226 -15.01 -22.69 -7.82
N ALA A 227 -14.30 -23.05 -6.75
CA ALA A 227 -13.38 -22.18 -6.04
C ALA A 227 -12.28 -23.01 -5.33
N ALA A 228 -11.31 -22.33 -4.72
CA ALA A 228 -10.34 -22.98 -3.84
C ALA A 228 -9.85 -22.04 -2.75
N LEU A 229 -9.52 -22.59 -1.58
CA LEU A 229 -8.74 -21.90 -0.56
C LEU A 229 -7.26 -22.19 -0.82
N LEU A 230 -6.48 -21.13 -1.04
CA LEU A 230 -5.04 -21.21 -1.27
C LEU A 230 -4.27 -20.52 -0.16
N ARG A 231 -3.10 -21.08 0.17
CA ARG A 231 -2.06 -20.40 0.93
C ARG A 231 -1.07 -19.76 -0.03
N PHE A 232 -0.83 -18.47 0.14
CA PHE A 232 0.18 -17.72 -0.61
C PHE A 232 1.33 -17.34 0.31
N ARG A 233 2.54 -17.84 0.03
CA ARG A 233 3.78 -17.42 0.69
C ARG A 233 4.52 -16.42 -0.17
N LEU A 234 4.97 -15.32 0.44
CA LEU A 234 5.63 -14.20 -0.26
C LEU A 234 7.12 -14.11 0.04
N GLU A 235 7.97 -14.19 -1.00
CA GLU A 235 9.35 -13.71 -0.93
C GLU A 235 9.38 -12.18 -1.02
N THR A 236 8.66 -11.61 -1.98
CA THR A 236 8.56 -10.16 -2.20
C THR A 236 7.21 -9.63 -1.76
N GLY A 237 7.16 -8.37 -1.31
CA GLY A 237 5.92 -7.70 -0.90
C GLY A 237 5.57 -6.49 -1.77
N ARG A 238 5.17 -6.71 -3.04
CA ARG A 238 4.74 -5.62 -3.93
C ARG A 238 3.25 -5.29 -3.74
N THR A 239 2.84 -4.06 -4.07
CA THR A 239 1.43 -3.63 -4.01
C THR A 239 0.56 -4.55 -4.87
N HIS A 240 -0.54 -5.05 -4.32
CA HIS A 240 -1.46 -5.99 -4.99
C HIS A 240 -0.79 -7.28 -5.51
N GLN A 241 0.39 -7.68 -5.02
CA GLN A 241 1.15 -8.79 -5.63
C GLN A 241 0.36 -10.10 -5.71
N ILE A 242 -0.27 -10.51 -4.60
CA ILE A 242 -1.09 -11.74 -4.57
C ILE A 242 -2.26 -11.62 -5.54
N ARG A 243 -2.97 -10.49 -5.51
CA ARG A 243 -4.14 -10.22 -6.37
C ARG A 243 -3.79 -10.30 -7.85
N MET A 244 -2.65 -9.70 -8.23
CA MET A 244 -2.09 -9.75 -9.58
C MET A 244 -1.70 -11.18 -9.97
N HIS A 245 -0.95 -11.89 -9.12
CA HIS A 245 -0.50 -13.26 -9.41
C HIS A 245 -1.64 -14.27 -9.45
N ALA A 246 -2.63 -14.15 -8.56
CA ALA A 246 -3.82 -14.99 -8.56
C ALA A 246 -4.56 -14.87 -9.91
N ARG A 247 -4.79 -13.63 -10.39
CA ARG A 247 -5.33 -13.39 -11.74
C ARG A 247 -4.43 -13.95 -12.85
N TYR A 248 -3.12 -13.72 -12.77
CA TYR A 248 -2.17 -14.19 -13.78
C TYR A 248 -2.14 -15.72 -13.89
N LEU A 249 -2.33 -16.42 -12.77
CA LEU A 249 -2.46 -17.88 -12.72
C LEU A 249 -3.83 -18.38 -13.20
N GLY A 250 -4.75 -17.51 -13.62
CA GLY A 250 -6.10 -17.86 -14.05
C GLY A 250 -7.12 -17.98 -12.92
N HIS A 251 -6.72 -17.71 -11.68
CA HIS A 251 -7.52 -17.92 -10.47
C HIS A 251 -7.60 -16.63 -9.64
N PRO A 252 -8.27 -15.56 -10.12
CA PRO A 252 -8.40 -14.32 -9.36
C PRO A 252 -9.11 -14.56 -8.03
N LEU A 253 -8.82 -13.72 -7.03
CA LEU A 253 -9.46 -13.82 -5.72
C LEU A 253 -10.96 -13.55 -5.83
N VAL A 254 -11.76 -14.32 -5.10
CA VAL A 254 -13.20 -14.11 -4.95
C VAL A 254 -13.44 -12.69 -4.40
N GLY A 255 -14.36 -11.95 -5.05
CA GLY A 255 -14.70 -10.58 -4.69
C GLY A 255 -13.66 -9.50 -5.04
N ASP A 256 -12.58 -9.84 -5.78
CA ASP A 256 -11.64 -8.83 -6.27
C ASP A 256 -12.22 -8.03 -7.44
N ALA A 257 -12.83 -6.90 -7.11
CA ALA A 257 -13.43 -5.98 -8.10
C ALA A 257 -12.42 -5.41 -9.11
N LEU A 258 -11.12 -5.43 -8.80
CA LEU A 258 -10.09 -4.84 -9.65
C LEU A 258 -9.46 -5.86 -10.59
N TYR A 259 -9.15 -7.06 -10.07
CA TYR A 259 -8.45 -8.09 -10.83
C TYR A 259 -9.37 -9.19 -11.37
N GLY A 260 -10.61 -9.31 -10.89
CA GLY A 260 -11.56 -10.34 -11.35
C GLY A 260 -13.04 -9.92 -11.22
N PRO A 261 -13.48 -8.74 -11.70
CA PRO A 261 -14.84 -8.23 -11.45
C PRO A 261 -15.99 -9.11 -11.95
N ARG A 262 -15.71 -10.06 -12.85
CA ARG A 262 -16.69 -11.01 -13.42
C ARG A 262 -16.21 -12.46 -13.35
N ALA A 263 -15.19 -12.75 -12.54
CA ALA A 263 -14.61 -14.08 -12.46
C ALA A 263 -15.47 -15.05 -11.62
N GLY A 264 -15.32 -16.35 -11.88
CA GLY A 264 -16.05 -17.41 -11.18
C GLY A 264 -17.43 -17.71 -11.77
N SER A 265 -18.04 -18.81 -11.33
CA SER A 265 -19.39 -19.21 -11.73
C SER A 265 -20.47 -18.28 -11.17
N ALA A 266 -21.74 -18.45 -11.59
CA ALA A 266 -22.83 -17.63 -11.07
C ALA A 266 -22.97 -17.75 -9.54
N PHE A 267 -22.75 -18.95 -9.01
CA PHE A 267 -22.73 -19.25 -7.58
C PHE A 267 -21.61 -18.51 -6.85
N VAL A 268 -20.36 -18.64 -7.30
CA VAL A 268 -19.21 -17.93 -6.71
C VAL A 268 -19.39 -16.41 -6.77
N ARG A 269 -19.95 -15.89 -7.88
CA ARG A 269 -20.24 -14.45 -8.00
C ARG A 269 -21.32 -13.98 -7.02
N ALA A 270 -22.27 -14.83 -6.64
CA ALA A 270 -23.26 -14.50 -5.62
C ALA A 270 -22.61 -14.39 -4.23
N ALA A 271 -21.83 -15.40 -3.85
CA ALA A 271 -21.05 -15.39 -2.61
C ALA A 271 -20.07 -14.19 -2.55
N ALA A 272 -19.43 -13.86 -3.68
CA ALA A 272 -18.55 -12.70 -3.79
C ALA A 272 -19.25 -11.37 -3.53
N ARG A 273 -20.51 -11.22 -3.97
CA ARG A 273 -21.30 -9.99 -3.74
C ARG A 273 -21.67 -9.83 -2.28
N GLU A 274 -22.01 -10.92 -1.61
CA GLU A 274 -22.30 -10.91 -0.17
C GLU A 274 -21.03 -10.60 0.66
N PHE A 275 -19.90 -11.17 0.25
CA PHE A 275 -18.61 -10.95 0.93
C PHE A 275 -18.03 -9.53 0.74
N GLY A 276 -18.20 -8.93 -0.44
CA GLY A 276 -18.00 -7.49 -0.66
C GLY A 276 -16.55 -6.98 -0.79
N ARG A 277 -15.53 -7.84 -0.72
CA ARG A 277 -14.10 -7.48 -0.91
C ARG A 277 -13.29 -8.61 -1.54
N HIS A 278 -12.00 -8.40 -1.85
CA HIS A 278 -11.13 -9.51 -2.24
C HIS A 278 -10.87 -10.44 -1.03
N ALA A 279 -11.12 -11.73 -1.20
CA ALA A 279 -11.00 -12.73 -0.15
C ALA A 279 -9.54 -13.06 0.15
N LEU A 280 -8.86 -12.20 0.91
CA LEU A 280 -7.46 -12.33 1.30
C LEU A 280 -7.25 -11.94 2.76
N HIS A 281 -6.43 -12.73 3.45
CA HIS A 281 -6.09 -12.56 4.86
C HIS A 281 -4.61 -12.90 5.11
N ALA A 282 -3.88 -12.01 5.78
CA ALA A 282 -2.49 -12.21 6.21
C ALA A 282 -2.45 -13.09 7.47
N ALA A 283 -2.49 -14.41 7.27
CA ALA A 283 -2.72 -15.40 8.31
C ALA A 283 -1.48 -15.76 9.13
N THR A 284 -0.26 -15.55 8.60
CA THR A 284 0.98 -15.92 9.30
C THR A 284 2.06 -14.90 9.07
N LEU A 285 2.73 -14.52 10.17
CA LEU A 285 3.88 -13.64 10.17
C LEU A 285 4.96 -14.24 11.08
N GLY A 286 6.13 -14.55 10.52
CA GLY A 286 7.26 -15.09 11.26
C GLY A 286 8.56 -14.36 10.92
N PHE A 287 9.37 -14.06 11.93
CA PHE A 287 10.63 -13.33 11.79
C PHE A 287 11.53 -13.56 13.01
N ARG A 288 12.79 -13.16 12.92
CA ARG A 288 13.66 -13.08 14.10
C ARG A 288 13.42 -11.74 14.78
N HIS A 289 13.19 -11.76 16.09
CA HIS A 289 13.08 -10.54 16.88
C HIS A 289 14.31 -9.66 16.63
N PRO A 290 14.17 -8.38 16.22
CA PRO A 290 15.28 -7.57 15.72
C PRO A 290 16.33 -7.23 16.78
N ILE A 291 15.97 -7.32 18.07
CA ILE A 291 16.87 -7.07 19.22
C ILE A 291 17.38 -8.37 19.84
N SER A 292 16.49 -9.21 20.41
CA SER A 292 16.86 -10.47 21.05
C SER A 292 17.26 -11.61 20.10
N ALA A 293 17.04 -11.49 18.79
CA ALA A 293 17.28 -12.51 17.76
C ALA A 293 16.47 -13.83 17.89
N GLY A 294 15.60 -13.93 18.90
CA GLY A 294 14.69 -15.06 19.09
C GLY A 294 13.72 -15.24 17.92
N ALA A 295 13.38 -16.48 17.58
CA ALA A 295 12.39 -16.74 16.53
C ALA A 295 10.98 -16.46 17.06
N LEU A 296 10.22 -15.64 16.32
CA LEU A 296 8.83 -15.34 16.60
C LEU A 296 7.96 -15.77 15.42
N GLU A 297 6.82 -16.39 15.72
CA GLU A 297 5.79 -16.73 14.73
C GLU A 297 4.41 -16.45 15.30
N PHE A 298 3.60 -15.75 14.51
CA PHE A 298 2.25 -15.36 14.87
C PHE A 298 1.27 -15.90 13.83
N HIS A 299 0.10 -16.32 14.33
CA HIS A 299 -0.99 -16.82 13.49
C HIS A 299 -2.26 -16.02 13.78
N SER A 300 -2.95 -15.65 12.71
CA SER A 300 -4.28 -15.06 12.76
C SER A 300 -5.27 -16.03 12.12
N PRO A 301 -6.35 -16.43 12.82
CA PRO A 301 -7.37 -17.28 12.23
C PRO A 301 -8.09 -16.54 11.10
N LEU A 302 -8.74 -17.28 10.20
CA LEU A 302 -9.60 -16.68 9.20
C LEU A 302 -10.69 -15.82 9.90
N PRO A 303 -10.89 -14.57 9.47
CA PRO A 303 -11.90 -13.73 10.06
C PRO A 303 -13.30 -14.29 9.72
N LEU A 304 -14.26 -14.05 10.61
CA LEU A 304 -15.58 -14.73 10.59
C LEU A 304 -16.28 -14.66 9.23
N GLU A 305 -16.20 -13.53 8.54
CA GLU A 305 -16.79 -13.33 7.23
C GLU A 305 -16.10 -14.16 6.13
N MET A 306 -14.78 -14.39 6.22
CA MET A 306 -14.09 -15.33 5.32
C MET A 306 -14.39 -16.78 5.66
N THR A 307 -14.53 -17.13 6.94
CA THR A 307 -14.94 -18.47 7.36
C THR A 307 -16.34 -18.80 6.82
N ARG A 308 -17.29 -17.85 6.88
CA ARG A 308 -18.61 -17.99 6.26
C ARG A 308 -18.55 -18.13 4.74
N LEU A 309 -17.69 -17.34 4.08
CA LEU A 309 -17.48 -17.48 2.63
C LEU A 309 -16.95 -18.87 2.26
N VAL A 310 -15.96 -19.39 3.01
CA VAL A 310 -15.43 -20.74 2.78
C VAL A 310 -16.53 -21.77 2.96
N ALA A 311 -17.26 -21.74 4.07
CA ALA A 311 -18.36 -22.67 4.36
C ALA A 311 -19.46 -22.63 3.28
N ALA A 312 -19.82 -21.44 2.79
CA ALA A 312 -20.81 -21.28 1.71
C ALA A 312 -20.35 -21.88 0.37
N LEU A 313 -19.05 -22.14 0.19
CA LEU A 313 -18.47 -22.72 -1.00
C LEU A 313 -17.99 -24.16 -0.78
N GLU A 314 -18.28 -24.78 0.36
CA GLU A 314 -17.91 -26.18 0.59
C GLU A 314 -18.78 -27.14 -0.25
N PRO A 315 -18.21 -28.26 -0.74
CA PRO A 315 -19.01 -29.34 -1.30
C PRO A 315 -20.01 -29.85 -0.26
N SER A 316 -21.24 -30.15 -0.72
CA SER A 316 -22.25 -30.83 0.12
C SER A 316 -21.85 -32.26 0.46
#